data_AF-A0A7K4EV95-F1
#
_entry.id   AF-A0A7K4EV95-F1
#
_cell.length_a   1.000
_cell.length_b   1.000
_cell.length_c   1.000
_cell.angle_alpha   90.00
_cell.angle_beta   90.00
_cell.angle_gamma   90.00
#
_symmetry.space_group_name_H-M   'P 1'
#
loop_
_entity.id
_entity.type
_entity.pdbx_description
1 polymer ?
#
loop_
_entity_poly.entity_id
_entity_poly.type
_entity_poly.pdbx_seq_one_letter_code
_entity_poly.pdbx_strand_id
1 'polypeptide(L)'
;MSEEDSELERLKAKRLAEMQKNISTKQEPEIPTESIKETTENPRENLIKILGYRGMEVLENAESQFPSETKMIIEKLSELIKTGEINETIDGGKLLTLFRSVGLNVRMDTKINVEQDGKFVSLSDKLSNQTSGDEE
;
A
#
# COMPACT_ATOMS: atom_id res chain seq x y z
N MET A 1 -28.71 37.98 39.12
CA MET A 1 -27.92 37.38 38.02
C MET A 1 -28.11 38.30 36.83
N SER A 2 -27.07 39.04 36.46
CA SER A 2 -27.13 40.11 35.44
C SER A 2 -27.37 39.53 34.05
N GLU A 3 -28.04 40.30 33.18
CA GLU A 3 -28.32 39.93 31.78
C GLU A 3 -27.05 39.60 30.99
N GLU A 4 -25.91 40.19 31.38
CA GLU A 4 -24.57 39.94 30.84
C GLU A 4 -24.12 38.47 31.00
N ASP A 5 -24.53 37.80 32.07
CA ASP A 5 -24.14 36.41 32.34
C ASP A 5 -24.90 35.43 31.41
N SER A 6 -26.14 35.77 31.05
CA SER A 6 -26.99 34.99 30.12
C SER A 6 -26.50 35.11 28.68
N GLU A 7 -26.02 36.29 28.28
CA GLU A 7 -25.45 36.52 26.96
C GLU A 7 -24.10 35.79 26.78
N LEU A 8 -23.25 35.82 27.82
CA LEU A 8 -21.99 35.07 27.85
C LEU A 8 -22.23 33.55 27.75
N GLU A 9 -23.26 33.04 28.42
CA GLU A 9 -23.60 31.62 28.38
C GLU A 9 -24.09 31.18 26.99
N ARG A 10 -24.89 32.03 26.32
CA ARG A 10 -25.30 31.82 24.92
C ARG A 10 -24.12 31.82 23.96
N LEU A 11 -23.16 32.73 24.14
CA LEU A 11 -21.94 32.81 23.33
C LEU A 11 -21.06 31.55 23.48
N LYS A 12 -20.91 31.05 24.71
CA LYS A 12 -20.18 29.80 25.00
C LYS A 12 -20.88 28.59 24.38
N ALA A 13 -22.20 28.48 24.50
CA ALA A 13 -22.98 27.39 23.92
C ALA A 13 -22.86 27.37 22.39
N LYS A 14 -22.92 28.54 21.74
CA LYS A 14 -22.76 28.65 20.28
C LYS A 14 -21.38 28.18 19.82
N ARG A 15 -20.31 28.57 20.55
CA ARG A 15 -18.93 28.20 20.20
C ARG A 15 -18.63 26.72 20.45
N LEU A 16 -19.22 26.12 21.49
CA LEU A 16 -19.15 24.68 21.75
C LEU A 16 -19.84 23.88 20.62
N ALA A 17 -21.01 24.31 20.17
CA ALA A 17 -21.71 23.66 19.06
C ALA A 17 -20.93 23.75 17.75
N GLU A 18 -20.26 24.87 17.49
CA GLU A 18 -19.40 25.07 16.32
C GLU A 18 -18.14 24.18 16.37
N MET A 19 -17.49 24.06 17.54
CA MET A 19 -16.38 23.13 17.75
C MET A 19 -16.79 21.68 17.56
N GLN A 20 -17.95 21.26 18.10
CA GLN A 20 -18.48 19.91 17.92
C GLN A 20 -18.75 19.59 16.45
N LYS A 21 -19.34 20.52 15.69
CA LYS A 21 -19.53 20.36 14.23
C LYS A 21 -18.21 20.20 13.48
N ASN A 22 -17.21 21.01 13.80
CA ASN A 22 -15.88 20.92 13.18
C ASN A 22 -15.11 19.64 13.54
N ILE A 23 -15.37 19.07 14.72
CA ILE A 23 -14.82 17.76 15.11
C ILE A 23 -15.53 16.65 14.34
N SER A 24 -16.87 16.69 14.23
CA SER A 24 -17.64 15.69 13.47
C SER A 24 -17.28 15.67 11.98
N THR A 25 -17.03 16.83 11.35
CA THR A 25 -16.60 16.89 9.94
C THR A 25 -15.15 16.45 9.71
N LYS A 26 -14.30 16.45 10.75
CA LYS A 26 -12.94 15.89 10.70
C LYS A 26 -12.86 14.44 11.19
N GLN A 27 -13.89 13.98 11.88
CA GLN A 27 -14.10 12.61 12.36
C GLN A 27 -15.20 11.89 11.58
N GLU A 28 -15.44 12.29 10.34
CA GLU A 28 -15.63 11.29 9.29
C GLU A 28 -14.22 10.83 8.90
N PRO A 29 -13.67 9.78 9.53
CA PRO A 29 -12.97 8.85 8.67
C PRO A 29 -14.01 8.47 7.62
N GLU A 30 -13.67 8.64 6.35
CA GLU A 30 -14.14 7.72 5.32
C GLU A 30 -13.70 6.32 5.78
N ILE A 31 -14.39 5.77 6.78
CA ILE A 31 -14.64 4.35 6.84
C ILE A 31 -15.55 4.19 5.65
N PRO A 32 -15.12 3.52 4.57
CA PRO A 32 -16.10 2.99 3.66
C PRO A 32 -16.87 1.99 4.52
N THR A 33 -17.97 2.45 5.11
CA THR A 33 -19.11 1.62 5.43
C THR A 33 -19.79 1.35 4.08
N GLU A 34 -19.03 0.76 3.16
CA GLU A 34 -19.60 0.05 2.04
C GLU A 34 -19.83 -1.34 2.61
N SER A 35 -21.00 -1.52 3.20
CA SER A 35 -22.05 -2.22 2.47
C SER A 35 -21.53 -3.57 2.04
N ILE A 36 -21.99 -4.59 2.76
CA ILE A 36 -22.14 -5.95 2.27
C ILE A 36 -22.98 -5.86 0.99
N LYS A 37 -22.36 -5.41 -0.10
CA LYS A 37 -22.82 -5.61 -1.45
C LYS A 37 -22.20 -6.94 -1.78
N GLU A 38 -23.05 -7.94 -1.90
CA GLU A 38 -22.79 -9.14 -2.68
C GLU A 38 -22.59 -8.70 -4.15
N THR A 39 -21.57 -7.89 -4.41
CA THR A 39 -21.14 -7.49 -5.74
C THR A 39 -20.00 -8.44 -6.07
N THR A 40 -20.28 -9.39 -6.94
CA THR A 40 -19.33 -10.08 -7.83
C THR A 40 -17.90 -9.54 -7.69
N GLU A 41 -17.18 -10.01 -6.68
CA GLU A 41 -15.90 -9.40 -6.34
C GLU A 41 -14.95 -9.61 -7.50
N ASN A 42 -14.45 -8.51 -8.06
CA ASN A 42 -13.50 -8.56 -9.17
C ASN A 42 -12.26 -9.33 -8.69
N PRO A 43 -11.75 -10.32 -9.46
CA PRO A 43 -10.59 -11.11 -9.04
C PRO A 43 -9.41 -10.26 -8.58
N ARG A 44 -9.22 -9.11 -9.22
CA ARG A 44 -8.18 -8.14 -8.86
C ARG A 44 -8.39 -7.54 -7.48
N GLU A 45 -9.62 -7.10 -7.16
CA GLU A 45 -9.94 -6.49 -5.87
C GLU A 45 -9.72 -7.45 -4.70
N ASN A 46 -10.01 -8.73 -4.91
CA ASN A 46 -9.76 -9.75 -3.89
C ASN A 46 -8.30 -9.96 -3.59
N LEU A 47 -7.44 -9.90 -4.61
CA LEU A 47 -6.01 -9.95 -4.41
C LEU A 47 -5.53 -8.70 -3.65
N ILE A 48 -5.98 -7.50 -4.07
CA ILE A 48 -5.56 -6.22 -3.47
C ILE A 48 -5.80 -6.19 -1.95
N LYS A 49 -6.92 -6.75 -1.47
CA LYS A 49 -7.27 -6.79 -0.04
C LYS A 49 -6.23 -7.52 0.83
N ILE A 50 -5.48 -8.47 0.26
CA ILE A 50 -4.50 -9.27 0.99
C ILE A 50 -3.05 -8.93 0.64
N LEU A 51 -2.82 -7.97 -0.27
CA LEU A 51 -1.46 -7.57 -0.64
C LEU A 51 -0.77 -6.83 0.51
N GLY A 52 0.46 -7.23 0.78
CA GLY A 52 1.33 -6.64 1.79
C GLY A 52 2.28 -5.60 1.21
N TYR A 53 3.41 -5.41 1.91
CA TYR A 53 4.44 -4.46 1.54
C TYR A 53 4.87 -4.61 0.08
N ARG A 54 4.76 -3.50 -0.68
CA ARG A 54 5.08 -3.42 -2.13
C ARG A 54 4.33 -4.41 -3.03
N GLY A 55 3.27 -5.07 -2.56
CA GLY A 55 2.47 -6.00 -3.35
C GLY A 55 1.79 -5.31 -4.55
N MET A 56 1.24 -4.11 -4.33
CA MET A 56 0.60 -3.31 -5.38
C MET A 56 1.56 -2.95 -6.52
N GLU A 57 2.76 -2.48 -6.18
CA GLU A 57 3.79 -2.10 -7.16
C GLU A 57 4.18 -3.30 -8.05
N VAL A 58 4.35 -4.47 -7.44
CA VAL A 58 4.66 -5.71 -8.16
C VAL A 58 3.51 -6.11 -9.07
N LEU A 59 2.27 -6.05 -8.57
CA LEU A 59 1.07 -6.39 -9.34
C LEU A 59 0.92 -5.47 -10.56
N GLU A 60 1.04 -4.16 -10.38
CA GLU A 60 0.94 -3.18 -11.47
C GLU A 60 2.04 -3.37 -12.52
N ASN A 61 3.28 -3.64 -12.07
CA ASN A 61 4.39 -3.92 -12.99
C ASN A 61 4.16 -5.22 -13.77
N ALA A 62 3.59 -6.25 -13.13
CA ALA A 62 3.23 -7.49 -13.79
C ALA A 62 2.09 -7.29 -14.80
N GLU A 63 1.04 -6.55 -14.43
CA GLU A 63 -0.08 -6.20 -15.32
C GLU A 63 0.39 -5.41 -16.55
N SER A 64 1.37 -4.53 -16.38
CA SER A 64 1.95 -3.72 -17.46
C SER A 64 2.88 -4.54 -18.37
N GLN A 65 3.75 -5.37 -17.81
CA GLN A 65 4.77 -6.12 -18.56
C GLN A 65 4.26 -7.43 -19.17
N PHE A 66 3.32 -8.09 -18.50
CA PHE A 66 2.76 -9.40 -18.88
C PHE A 66 1.23 -9.43 -18.71
N PRO A 67 0.46 -8.69 -19.52
CA PRO A 67 -0.96 -8.47 -19.26
C PRO A 67 -1.81 -9.75 -19.30
N SER A 68 -1.54 -10.65 -20.25
CA SER A 68 -2.37 -11.84 -20.48
C SER A 68 -2.12 -12.91 -19.43
N GLU A 69 -0.85 -13.13 -19.11
CA GLU A 69 -0.38 -14.11 -18.15
C GLU A 69 -0.73 -13.68 -16.72
N THR A 70 -0.53 -12.40 -16.41
CA THR A 70 -0.87 -11.83 -15.10
C THR A 70 -2.37 -11.93 -14.84
N LYS A 71 -3.23 -11.69 -15.85
CA LYS A 71 -4.67 -11.86 -15.70
C LYS A 71 -5.06 -13.27 -15.26
N MET A 72 -4.49 -14.30 -15.90
CA MET A 72 -4.74 -15.70 -15.52
C MET A 72 -4.29 -16.00 -14.09
N ILE A 73 -3.14 -15.45 -13.67
CA ILE A 73 -2.60 -15.61 -12.32
C ILE A 73 -3.50 -14.93 -11.29
N ILE A 74 -4.00 -13.72 -11.55
CA ILE A 74 -4.93 -12.99 -10.68
C ILE A 74 -6.22 -13.78 -10.50
N GLU A 75 -6.79 -14.34 -11.58
CA GLU A 75 -7.99 -15.18 -11.51
C GLU A 75 -7.77 -16.39 -10.60
N LYS A 76 -6.65 -17.10 -10.76
CA LYS A 76 -6.29 -18.25 -9.92
C LYS A 76 -6.03 -17.88 -8.48
N LEU A 77 -5.31 -16.80 -8.21
CA LEU A 77 -5.07 -16.31 -6.85
C LEU A 77 -6.40 -15.92 -6.19
N SER A 78 -7.29 -15.24 -6.89
CA SER A 78 -8.63 -14.91 -6.39
C SER A 78 -9.43 -16.17 -6.03
N GLU A 79 -9.37 -17.23 -6.84
CA GLU A 79 -10.01 -18.50 -6.51
C GLU A 79 -9.45 -19.08 -5.19
N LEU A 80 -8.13 -19.14 -5.05
CA LEU A 80 -7.47 -19.67 -3.85
C LEU A 80 -7.80 -18.87 -2.58
N ILE A 81 -7.88 -17.54 -2.69
CA ILE A 81 -8.31 -16.66 -1.60
C ILE A 81 -9.76 -16.93 -1.21
N LYS A 82 -10.66 -17.08 -2.20
CA LYS A 82 -12.08 -17.39 -1.96
C LYS A 82 -12.27 -18.76 -1.29
N THR A 83 -11.46 -19.75 -1.66
CA THR A 83 -11.48 -21.07 -1.02
C THR A 83 -10.88 -21.08 0.39
N GLY A 84 -10.16 -20.03 0.77
CA GLY A 84 -9.46 -19.96 2.04
C GLY A 84 -8.21 -20.82 2.13
N GLU A 85 -7.66 -21.25 0.98
CA GLU A 85 -6.33 -21.89 0.93
C GLU A 85 -5.22 -20.86 1.18
N ILE A 86 -5.44 -19.61 0.75
CA ILE A 86 -4.56 -18.48 1.03
C ILE A 86 -5.27 -17.54 2.00
N ASN A 87 -4.85 -17.59 3.27
CA ASN A 87 -5.39 -16.73 4.33
C ASN A 87 -4.34 -15.76 4.89
N GLU A 88 -3.14 -15.74 4.31
CA GLU A 88 -2.05 -14.87 4.74
C GLU A 88 -1.84 -13.70 3.78
N THR A 89 -1.20 -12.65 4.28
CA THR A 89 -0.78 -11.51 3.46
C THR A 89 0.28 -11.94 2.44
N ILE A 90 0.07 -11.55 1.19
CA ILE A 90 1.04 -11.74 0.10
C ILE A 90 1.82 -10.45 -0.09
N ASP A 91 3.06 -10.41 0.36
CA ASP A 91 3.94 -9.27 0.10
C ASP A 91 4.48 -9.28 -1.34
N GLY A 92 5.11 -8.17 -1.74
CA GLY A 92 5.71 -8.05 -3.07
C GLY A 92 6.81 -9.10 -3.32
N GLY A 93 7.52 -9.54 -2.27
CA GLY A 93 8.55 -10.57 -2.37
C GLY A 93 7.98 -11.94 -2.75
N LYS A 94 6.92 -12.38 -2.06
CA LYS A 94 6.18 -13.62 -2.38
C LYS A 94 5.56 -13.54 -3.78
N LEU A 95 4.95 -12.41 -4.13
CA LEU A 95 4.34 -12.22 -5.45
C LEU A 95 5.38 -12.26 -6.59
N LEU A 96 6.53 -11.59 -6.42
CA LEU A 96 7.65 -11.69 -7.36
C LEU A 96 8.20 -13.11 -7.48
N THR A 97 8.28 -13.83 -6.36
CA THR A 97 8.75 -15.22 -6.34
C THR A 97 7.80 -16.12 -7.12
N LEU A 98 6.48 -15.93 -6.94
CA LEU A 98 5.46 -16.64 -7.71
C LEU A 98 5.65 -16.38 -9.22
N PHE A 99 5.70 -15.12 -9.64
CA PHE A 99 5.89 -14.78 -11.05
C PHE A 99 7.15 -15.41 -11.63
N ARG A 100 8.28 -15.37 -10.90
CA ARG A 100 9.53 -16.02 -11.33
C ARG A 100 9.40 -17.54 -11.44
N SER A 101 8.68 -18.17 -10.52
CA SER A 101 8.47 -19.64 -10.52
C SER A 101 7.69 -20.13 -11.75
N VAL A 102 6.79 -19.29 -12.28
CA VAL A 102 6.04 -19.57 -13.51
C VAL A 102 6.72 -19.02 -14.78
N GLY A 103 7.94 -18.50 -14.66
CA GLY A 103 8.74 -18.01 -15.79
C GLY A 103 8.52 -16.55 -16.18
N LEU A 104 7.74 -15.79 -15.41
CA LEU A 104 7.51 -14.35 -15.63
C LEU A 104 8.55 -13.51 -14.88
N ASN A 105 9.46 -12.91 -15.63
CA ASN A 105 10.49 -12.04 -15.06
C ASN A 105 10.02 -10.59 -14.97
N VAL A 106 9.19 -10.29 -13.97
CA VAL A 106 8.69 -8.94 -13.68
C VAL A 106 9.84 -8.05 -13.22
N ARG A 107 10.12 -7.00 -14.00
CA ARG A 107 11.15 -6.00 -13.69
C ARG A 107 10.62 -4.97 -12.70
N MET A 108 11.42 -4.67 -11.69
CA MET A 108 11.12 -3.68 -10.66
C MET A 108 12.19 -2.59 -10.69
N ASP A 109 11.78 -1.33 -10.52
CA ASP A 109 12.72 -0.20 -10.37
C ASP A 109 13.32 -0.20 -8.96
N THR A 110 14.32 -1.05 -8.75
CA THR A 110 14.97 -1.21 -7.44
C THR A 110 16.28 -0.42 -7.38
N LYS A 111 16.47 0.37 -6.32
CA LYS A 111 17.74 1.02 -6.01
C LYS A 111 18.32 0.39 -4.74
N ILE A 112 19.58 -0.06 -4.82
CA ILE A 112 20.29 -0.62 -3.68
C ILE A 112 21.33 0.40 -3.24
N ASN A 113 21.22 0.85 -1.99
CA ASN A 113 22.20 1.71 -1.35
C ASN A 113 22.91 0.93 -0.23
N VAL A 114 24.22 1.14 -0.11
CA VAL A 114 25.08 0.51 0.89
C VAL A 114 25.69 1.61 1.76
N GLU A 115 25.74 1.38 3.07
CA GLU A 115 26.43 2.28 3.98
C GLU A 115 27.95 2.05 3.88
N GLN A 116 28.69 3.14 3.67
CA GLN A 116 30.13 3.19 3.67
C GLN A 116 30.58 4.41 4.45
N ASP A 117 31.36 4.20 5.50
CA ASP A 117 31.98 5.27 6.29
C ASP A 117 30.95 6.34 6.75
N GLY A 118 29.76 5.89 7.15
CA GLY A 118 28.65 6.74 7.60
C GLY A 118 27.87 7.47 6.49
N LYS A 119 28.10 7.15 5.20
CA LYS A 119 27.36 7.68 4.05
C LYS A 119 26.70 6.56 3.24
N PHE A 120 25.51 6.80 2.72
CA PHE A 120 24.86 5.90 1.77
C PHE A 120 25.37 6.16 0.35
N VAL A 121 26.03 5.16 -0.23
CA VAL A 121 26.47 5.14 -1.64
C VAL A 121 25.67 4.09 -2.40
N SER A 122 25.49 4.26 -3.72
CA SER A 122 24.82 3.22 -4.50
C SER A 122 25.69 1.96 -4.58
N LEU A 123 25.07 0.78 -4.68
CA LEU A 123 25.82 -0.47 -4.83
C LEU A 123 26.71 -0.45 -6.07
N SER A 124 26.24 0.16 -7.16
CA SER A 124 27.02 0.32 -8.40
C SER A 124 28.30 1.10 -8.17
N ASP A 125 28.23 2.23 -7.45
CA ASP A 125 29.39 3.06 -7.12
C ASP A 125 30.39 2.30 -6.22
N LYS A 126 29.85 1.50 -5.28
CA LYS A 126 30.67 0.66 -4.39
C LYS A 126 31.48 -0.37 -5.17
N LEU A 127 30.86 -1.04 -6.14
CA LEU A 127 31.50 -2.08 -6.94
C LEU A 127 32.49 -1.51 -7.97
N SER A 128 32.20 -0.36 -8.57
CA SER A 128 33.09 0.26 -9.56
C SER A 128 34.40 0.78 -8.96
N ASN A 129 34.40 1.18 -7.68
CA ASN A 129 35.60 1.72 -7.03
C ASN A 129 36.62 0.64 -6.60
N GLN A 130 36.25 -0.64 -6.59
CA GLN A 130 37.18 -1.72 -6.22
C GLN A 130 38.10 -2.15 -7.38
N THR A 131 37.72 -1.90 -8.63
CA THR A 131 38.48 -2.37 -9.80
C THR A 131 39.70 -1.52 -10.16
N SER A 132 39.93 -0.41 -9.45
CA SER A 132 41.01 0.54 -9.71
C SER A 132 42.12 0.53 -8.65
N GLY A 133 42.18 -0.49 -7.78
CA GLY A 133 43.09 -0.53 -6.62
C GLY A 133 44.20 -1.59 -6.65
N ASP A 134 44.28 -2.44 -7.68
CA ASP A 134 45.22 -3.57 -7.75
C ASP A 134 46.35 -3.36 -8.79
N GLU A 135 46.75 -2.11 -9.02
CA GLU A 135 47.98 -1.78 -9.77
C GLU A 135 48.90 -0.92 -8.87
N GLU A 136 49.65 -1.56 -7.98
CA GLU A 136 50.98 -1.10 -7.48
C GLU A 136 51.69 -2.19 -6.66
#